data_AF-A0A8F5BM54-F1
#
_entry.id   AF-A0A8F5BM54-F1
#
_cell.length_a   1.000
_cell.length_b   1.000
_cell.length_c   1.000
_cell.angle_alpha   90.00
_cell.angle_beta   90.00
_cell.angle_gamma   90.00
#
_symmetry.space_group_name_H-M   'P 1'
#
loop_
_entity.id
_entity.type
_entity.pdbx_description
1 polymer ?
#
loop_
_entity_poly.entity_id
_entity_poly.type
_entity_poly.pdbx_seq_one_letter_code
_entity_poly.pdbx_strand_id
1 'polypeptide(L)'
;MKKSHMPKYYDSLKRYFLKPMLLSYSMIKVIEIDGFPIMIYEKDGKEYAYLAGCPHKQRPITANGYKIEGDKIICPFHNAVFSLITAELIEPPKSKTPCPPNCKLIKAKIIDGKALFEGEPFIPRLKS
;
A
#
# COMPACT_ATOMS: atom_id res chain seq x y z
N MET A 1 -14.68 36.29 -37.15
CA MET A 1 -13.49 35.44 -37.00
C MET A 1 -12.66 35.95 -35.81
N LYS A 2 -12.75 35.31 -34.65
CA LYS A 2 -11.90 35.64 -33.49
C LYS A 2 -10.79 34.59 -33.41
N LYS A 3 -9.57 34.94 -33.81
CA LYS A 3 -8.38 34.10 -33.59
C LYS A 3 -7.97 34.28 -32.12
N SER A 4 -8.29 33.32 -31.28
CA SER A 4 -7.77 33.24 -29.91
C SER A 4 -6.26 33.01 -29.97
N HIS A 5 -5.50 34.01 -29.54
CA HIS A 5 -4.07 33.92 -29.28
C HIS A 5 -3.83 32.93 -28.15
N MET A 6 -3.31 31.74 -28.46
CA MET A 6 -2.75 30.84 -27.44
C MET A 6 -1.39 31.40 -26.98
N PRO A 7 -1.14 31.57 -25.67
CA PRO A 7 0.16 32.03 -25.20
C PRO A 7 1.26 31.00 -25.50
N LYS A 8 2.42 31.51 -25.95
CA LYS A 8 3.67 30.80 -26.28
C LYS A 8 4.37 30.14 -25.07
N TYR A 9 3.61 29.57 -24.13
CA TYR A 9 4.16 28.90 -22.95
C TYR A 9 4.49 27.42 -23.21
N TYR A 10 3.94 26.82 -24.27
CA TYR A 10 3.99 25.37 -24.48
C TYR A 10 5.18 24.86 -25.33
N ASP A 11 6.07 25.76 -25.80
CA ASP A 11 7.13 25.39 -26.76
C ASP A 11 8.55 25.25 -26.15
N SER A 12 8.75 25.48 -24.85
CA SER A 12 10.09 25.40 -24.24
C SER A 12 10.43 24.06 -23.56
N LEU A 13 9.47 23.14 -23.39
CA LEU A 13 9.69 21.91 -22.62
C LEU A 13 10.24 20.73 -23.43
N LYS A 14 10.46 20.88 -24.75
CA LYS A 14 11.00 19.81 -25.62
C LYS A 14 12.52 19.57 -25.50
N ARG A 15 13.22 20.18 -24.54
CA ARG A 15 14.70 20.13 -24.47
C ARG A 15 15.32 19.56 -23.19
N TYR A 16 14.52 19.13 -22.22
CA TYR A 16 15.08 18.33 -21.12
C TYR A 16 15.02 16.85 -21.48
N PHE A 17 16.02 16.43 -22.25
CA PHE A 17 16.47 15.03 -22.30
C PHE A 17 16.81 14.60 -20.87
N LEU A 18 15.79 14.17 -20.13
CA LEU A 18 15.96 13.45 -18.89
C LEU A 18 16.70 12.16 -19.26
N LYS A 19 17.97 12.04 -18.85
CA LYS A 19 18.57 10.73 -18.59
C LYS A 19 17.50 9.89 -17.88
N PRO A 20 17.26 8.62 -18.25
CA PRO A 20 16.41 7.76 -17.44
C PRO A 20 17.14 7.55 -16.13
N MET A 21 16.88 8.43 -15.17
CA MET A 21 17.11 8.18 -13.76
C MET A 21 16.20 6.98 -13.49
N LEU A 22 16.81 5.82 -13.26
CA LEU A 22 16.14 4.61 -12.80
C LEU A 22 15.50 4.92 -11.44
N LEU A 23 14.38 5.66 -11.44
CA LEU A 23 13.50 5.78 -10.29
C LEU A 23 12.78 4.45 -10.19
N SER A 24 13.07 3.69 -9.13
CA SER A 24 12.22 2.59 -8.68
C SER A 24 10.81 3.16 -8.47
N TYR A 25 9.87 2.79 -9.33
CA TYR A 25 8.47 3.16 -9.18
C TYR A 25 7.80 2.17 -8.23
N SER A 26 6.99 2.70 -7.31
CA SER A 26 6.12 1.86 -6.51
C SER A 26 4.72 2.46 -6.43
N MET A 27 3.72 1.59 -6.40
CA MET A 27 2.32 1.97 -6.35
C MET A 27 1.60 1.09 -5.33
N ILE A 28 0.61 1.66 -4.65
CA ILE A 28 -0.29 0.92 -3.78
C ILE A 28 -1.73 1.13 -4.24
N LYS A 29 -2.50 0.04 -4.33
CA LYS A 29 -3.94 0.07 -4.59
C LYS A 29 -4.66 -0.85 -3.61
N VAL A 30 -5.91 -0.54 -3.32
CA VAL A 30 -6.77 -1.40 -2.50
C VAL A 30 -7.98 -1.79 -3.34
N ILE A 31 -8.26 -3.08 -3.40
CA ILE A 31 -9.43 -3.65 -4.05
C ILE A 31 -10.22 -4.49 -3.04
N GLU A 32 -11.46 -4.82 -3.34
CA GLU A 32 -12.27 -5.73 -2.52
C GLU A 32 -12.53 -7.02 -3.29
N ILE A 33 -12.31 -8.17 -2.63
CA ILE A 33 -12.59 -9.51 -3.16
C ILE A 33 -13.26 -10.31 -2.05
N ASP A 34 -14.45 -10.87 -2.32
CA ASP A 34 -15.23 -11.67 -1.35
C ASP A 34 -15.42 -10.96 0.01
N GLY A 35 -15.59 -9.64 -0.01
CA GLY A 35 -15.73 -8.79 1.18
C GLY A 35 -14.43 -8.49 1.94
N PHE A 36 -13.29 -9.06 1.51
CA PHE A 36 -11.99 -8.75 2.08
C PHE A 36 -11.31 -7.62 1.32
N PRO A 37 -10.85 -6.56 2.00
CA PRO A 37 -10.04 -5.55 1.37
C PRO A 37 -8.61 -6.08 1.17
N ILE A 38 -8.15 -6.09 -0.08
CA ILE A 38 -6.82 -6.56 -0.49
C ILE A 38 -5.99 -5.35 -0.90
N MET A 39 -4.88 -5.15 -0.19
CA MET A 39 -3.84 -4.18 -0.54
C MET A 39 -2.86 -4.83 -1.50
N ILE A 40 -2.65 -4.21 -2.66
CA ILE A 40 -1.66 -4.62 -3.65
C ILE A 40 -0.58 -3.54 -3.70
N TYR A 41 0.64 -3.95 -3.42
CA TYR A 41 1.85 -3.14 -3.56
C TYR A 41 2.61 -3.62 -4.80
N GLU A 42 2.81 -2.73 -5.76
CA GLU A 42 3.60 -2.99 -6.96
C GLU A 42 4.94 -2.27 -6.82
N LYS A 43 6.04 -3.00 -7.06
CA LYS A 43 7.38 -2.45 -7.15
C LYS A 43 8.15 -3.12 -8.28
N ASP A 44 8.70 -2.29 -9.17
CA ASP A 44 9.54 -2.75 -10.29
C ASP A 44 8.90 -3.91 -11.10
N GLY A 45 7.60 -3.82 -11.36
CA GLY A 45 6.82 -4.82 -12.11
C GLY A 45 6.45 -6.09 -11.33
N LYS A 46 6.75 -6.15 -10.03
CA LYS A 46 6.35 -7.25 -9.14
C LYS A 46 5.26 -6.80 -8.19
N GLU A 47 4.16 -7.55 -8.15
CA GLU A 47 3.06 -7.33 -7.21
C GLU A 47 3.22 -8.17 -5.93
N TYR A 48 2.88 -7.54 -4.81
CA TYR A 48 2.78 -8.12 -3.47
C TYR A 48 1.39 -7.82 -2.94
N ALA A 49 0.60 -8.85 -2.67
CA ALA A 49 -0.77 -8.69 -2.20
C ALA A 49 -0.91 -9.14 -0.74
N TYR A 50 -1.70 -8.39 0.01
CA TYR A 50 -1.95 -8.59 1.43
C TYR A 50 -3.39 -8.27 1.77
N LEU A 51 -3.95 -8.90 2.81
CA LEU A 51 -5.12 -8.34 3.48
C LEU A 51 -4.79 -6.91 3.94
N ALA A 52 -5.64 -5.94 3.64
CA ALA A 52 -5.48 -4.54 4.03
C ALA A 52 -5.82 -4.29 5.52
N GLY A 53 -5.39 -5.20 6.38
CA GLY A 53 -5.65 -5.20 7.82
C GLY A 53 -4.35 -5.24 8.63
N CYS A 54 -4.26 -4.38 9.64
CA CYS A 54 -3.16 -4.44 10.60
C CYS A 54 -3.41 -5.60 11.58
N PRO A 55 -2.52 -6.61 11.64
CA PRO A 55 -2.69 -7.80 12.47
C PRO A 55 -2.67 -7.51 13.98
N HIS A 56 -2.25 -6.32 14.40
CA HIS A 56 -2.19 -5.92 15.81
C HIS A 56 -3.57 -5.80 16.46
N LYS A 57 -4.48 -5.03 15.85
CA LYS A 57 -5.85 -4.79 16.37
C LYS A 57 -6.92 -4.94 15.31
N GLN A 58 -6.60 -5.64 14.22
CA GLN A 58 -7.51 -5.95 13.12
C GLN A 58 -8.22 -4.71 12.55
N ARG A 59 -7.47 -3.60 12.42
CA ARG A 59 -7.97 -2.33 11.86
C ARG A 59 -7.49 -2.15 10.42
N PRO A 60 -8.17 -1.34 9.59
CA PRO A 60 -7.76 -1.13 8.20
C PRO A 60 -6.39 -0.46 8.15
N ILE A 61 -5.35 -1.15 7.66
CA ILE A 61 -3.97 -0.61 7.68
C ILE A 61 -3.80 0.56 6.70
N THR A 62 -4.67 0.63 5.70
CA THR A 62 -4.77 1.69 4.70
C THR A 62 -5.81 2.76 5.05
N ALA A 63 -6.26 2.82 6.31
CA ALA A 63 -7.11 3.91 6.79
C ALA A 63 -6.38 5.27 6.70
N ASN A 64 -7.15 6.37 6.73
CA ASN A 64 -6.59 7.72 6.64
C ASN A 64 -5.40 7.93 7.61
N GLY A 65 -4.32 8.52 7.09
CA GLY A 65 -3.08 8.77 7.83
C GLY A 65 -2.01 7.66 7.74
N TYR A 66 -2.26 6.57 7.00
CA TYR A 66 -1.21 5.59 6.72
C TYR A 66 -0.09 6.22 5.90
N LYS A 67 1.12 5.68 6.01
CA LYS A 67 2.28 6.16 5.25
C LYS A 67 2.99 5.00 4.58
N ILE A 68 3.56 5.28 3.42
CA ILE A 68 4.52 4.41 2.73
C ILE A 68 5.89 5.09 2.77
N GLU A 69 6.89 4.37 3.28
CA GLU A 69 8.27 4.84 3.36
C GLU A 69 9.20 3.76 2.78
N GLY A 70 9.62 3.94 1.53
CA GLY A 70 10.26 2.87 0.75
C GLY A 70 9.32 1.67 0.62
N ASP A 71 9.80 0.48 0.99
CA ASP A 71 9.01 -0.77 0.89
C ASP A 71 8.34 -1.11 2.23
N LYS A 72 7.93 -0.08 2.99
CA LYS A 72 7.33 -0.23 4.31
C LYS A 72 5.98 0.47 4.36
N ILE A 73 5.04 -0.14 5.04
CA ILE A 73 3.77 0.48 5.41
C ILE A 73 3.75 0.77 6.91
N ILE A 74 3.35 1.99 7.27
CA ILE A 74 3.19 2.44 8.64
C ILE A 74 1.70 2.53 8.97
N CYS A 75 1.27 1.72 9.94
CA CYS A 75 -0.12 1.67 10.38
C CYS A 75 -0.52 2.99 11.08
N PRO A 76 -1.63 3.64 10.67
CA PRO A 76 -2.00 4.97 11.18
C PRO A 76 -2.43 4.99 12.66
N PHE A 77 -2.76 3.84 13.24
CA PHE A 77 -3.33 3.80 14.59
C PHE A 77 -2.28 3.76 15.70
N HIS A 78 -1.24 2.95 15.54
CA HIS A 78 -0.21 2.75 16.56
C HIS A 78 1.20 2.72 15.96
N ASN A 79 1.38 3.15 14.71
CA ASN A 79 2.68 3.22 14.04
C ASN A 79 3.46 1.90 13.99
N ALA A 80 2.79 0.75 14.00
CA ALA A 80 3.45 -0.51 13.66
C ALA A 80 3.91 -0.45 12.20
N VAL A 81 5.15 -0.87 11.94
CA VAL A 81 5.76 -0.81 10.60
C VAL A 81 5.94 -2.22 10.07
N PHE A 82 5.47 -2.47 8.85
CA PHE A 82 5.56 -3.76 8.19
C PHE A 82 6.27 -3.66 6.85
N SER A 83 7.02 -4.72 6.48
CA SER A 83 7.59 -4.83 5.14
C SER A 83 6.53 -5.19 4.11
N LEU A 84 6.47 -4.42 3.03
CA LEU A 84 5.67 -4.72 1.84
C LEU A 84 6.35 -5.72 0.89
N ILE A 85 7.55 -6.21 1.23
CA ILE A 85 8.25 -7.26 0.48
C ILE A 85 8.12 -8.61 1.20
N THR A 86 8.40 -8.63 2.51
CA THR A 86 8.47 -9.88 3.28
C THR A 86 7.22 -10.16 4.11
N ALA A 87 6.34 -9.16 4.31
CA ALA A 87 5.21 -9.14 5.26
C ALA A 87 5.59 -8.90 6.73
N GLU A 88 6.87 -9.02 7.08
CA GLU A 88 7.32 -9.08 8.48
C GLU A 88 7.17 -7.74 9.20
N LEU A 89 6.95 -7.82 10.52
CA LEU A 89 6.99 -6.67 11.41
C LEU A 89 8.42 -6.14 11.50
N ILE A 90 8.61 -4.88 11.16
CA ILE A 90 9.89 -4.18 11.24
C ILE A 90 9.98 -3.42 12.56
N GLU A 91 8.92 -2.70 12.93
CA GLU A 91 8.85 -1.94 14.18
C GLU A 91 7.54 -2.24 14.92
N PRO A 92 7.61 -2.54 16.22
CA PRO A 92 6.43 -2.87 17.01
C PRO A 92 5.49 -1.66 17.17
N PRO A 93 4.19 -1.89 17.43
CA PRO A 93 3.24 -0.82 17.68
C PRO A 93 3.63 0.00 18.91
N LYS A 94 3.49 1.33 18.81
CA LYS A 94 3.49 2.27 19.94
C LYS A 94 2.17 2.13 20.71
N SER A 95 2.04 1.05 21.48
CA SER A 95 0.81 0.71 22.21
C SER A 95 1.13 -0.07 23.49
N LYS A 96 0.26 0.03 24.51
CA LYS A 96 0.32 -0.83 25.71
C LYS A 96 -0.02 -2.29 25.40
N THR A 97 -0.75 -2.54 24.32
CA THR A 97 -1.06 -3.90 23.85
C THR A 97 0.07 -4.36 22.93
N PRO A 98 0.82 -5.42 23.25
CA PRO A 98 1.85 -5.94 22.36
C PRO A 98 1.24 -6.55 21.09
N CYS A 99 2.10 -6.77 20.08
CA CYS A 99 1.73 -7.57 18.92
C CYS A 99 1.50 -9.05 19.33
N PRO A 100 0.55 -9.77 18.70
CA PRO A 100 0.43 -11.22 18.86
C PRO A 100 1.69 -11.94 18.34
N PRO A 101 1.93 -13.22 18.70
CA PRO A 101 3.12 -13.96 18.29
C PRO A 101 3.40 -13.99 16.77
N ASN A 102 2.36 -13.96 15.94
CA ASN A 102 2.46 -13.94 14.47
C ASN A 102 2.00 -12.59 13.87
N CYS A 103 2.49 -11.47 14.42
CA CYS A 103 2.11 -10.13 13.98
C CYS A 103 2.77 -9.73 12.65
N LYS A 104 2.36 -10.33 11.54
CA LYS A 104 2.84 -9.99 10.19
C LYS A 104 1.66 -9.76 9.25
N LEU A 105 1.89 -9.06 8.12
CA LEU A 105 0.83 -8.90 7.12
C LEU A 105 0.39 -10.28 6.61
N ILE A 106 -0.92 -10.47 6.47
CA ILE A 106 -1.47 -11.71 5.90
C ILE A 106 -1.34 -11.59 4.39
N LYS A 107 -0.48 -12.40 3.78
CA LYS A 107 -0.31 -12.43 2.33
C LYS A 107 -1.58 -12.94 1.67
N ALA A 108 -1.92 -12.35 0.53
CA ALA A 108 -3.02 -12.76 -0.32
C ALA A 108 -2.48 -13.19 -1.69
N LYS A 109 -3.14 -14.16 -2.31
CA LYS A 109 -2.98 -14.52 -3.73
C LYS A 109 -4.33 -14.42 -4.39
N ILE A 110 -4.38 -13.77 -5.55
CA ILE A 110 -5.61 -13.64 -6.31
C ILE A 110 -5.58 -14.71 -7.40
N ILE A 111 -6.49 -15.67 -7.33
CA ILE A 111 -6.61 -16.78 -8.28
C ILE A 111 -8.06 -16.89 -8.71
N ASP A 112 -8.32 -16.81 -10.01
CA ASP A 112 -9.67 -16.88 -10.60
C ASP A 112 -10.69 -15.95 -9.93
N GLY A 113 -10.26 -14.72 -9.63
CA GLY A 113 -11.09 -13.70 -9.00
C GLY A 113 -11.34 -13.90 -7.49
N LYS A 114 -10.73 -14.91 -6.86
CA LYS A 114 -10.83 -15.19 -5.42
C LYS A 114 -9.53 -14.85 -4.70
N ALA A 115 -9.64 -14.48 -3.43
CA ALA A 115 -8.48 -14.25 -2.58
C ALA A 115 -8.18 -15.50 -1.72
N LEU A 116 -6.96 -16.03 -1.84
CA LEU A 116 -6.41 -17.05 -0.96
C LEU A 116 -5.41 -16.41 0.00
N PHE A 117 -5.46 -16.76 1.28
CA PHE A 117 -4.65 -16.14 2.32
C PHE A 117 -3.63 -17.11 2.92
N GLU A 118 -2.42 -16.61 3.19
CA GLU A 118 -1.42 -17.33 3.99
C GLU A 118 -1.65 -17.03 5.48
N GLY A 119 -2.66 -17.68 6.06
CA GLY A 119 -3.12 -17.48 7.43
C GLY A 119 -4.64 -17.28 7.51
N GLU A 120 -5.18 -17.13 8.72
CA GLU A 120 -6.60 -16.84 8.92
C GLU A 120 -6.92 -15.37 8.63
N PRO A 121 -7.71 -15.05 7.59
CA PRO A 121 -8.06 -13.68 7.29
C PRO A 121 -9.09 -13.13 8.27
N PHE A 122 -9.20 -11.82 8.33
CA PHE A 122 -10.22 -11.12 9.10
C PHE A 122 -10.74 -9.92 8.31
N ILE A 123 -11.96 -9.47 8.63
CA ILE A 123 -12.50 -8.23 8.06
C ILE A 123 -12.03 -7.06 8.94
N PRO A 124 -11.17 -6.15 8.44
CA PRO A 124 -10.67 -5.06 9.27
C PRO A 124 -11.81 -4.11 9.65
N ARG A 125 -11.88 -3.71 10.92
CA ARG A 125 -12.92 -2.81 11.41
C ARG A 125 -12.33 -1.61 12.12
N LEU A 126 -12.93 -0.44 11.91
CA LEU A 126 -12.72 0.68 12.83
C LEU A 126 -13.41 0.29 14.15
N LYS A 127 -12.79 0.61 15.29
CA LYS A 127 -13.55 0.55 16.55
C LYS A 127 -14.59 1.67 16.49
N SER A 128 -15.85 1.29 16.69
CA SER A 128 -16.94 2.18 17.09
C SER A 128 -16.59 2.94 18.35
#